data_AF-A0A1B9N1N7-F1
#
_entry.id   AF-A0A1B9N1N7-F1
#
_cell.length_a   1.000
_cell.length_b   1.000
_cell.length_c   1.000
_cell.angle_alpha   90.00
_cell.angle_beta   90.00
_cell.angle_gamma   90.00
#
_symmetry.space_group_name_H-M   'P 1'
#
loop_
_entity.id
_entity.type
_entity.pdbx_description
1 polymer ?
#
loop_
_entity_poly.entity_id
_entity_poly.type
_entity_poly.pdbx_seq_one_letter_code
_entity_poly.pdbx_strand_id
1 'polypeptide(L)'
;MELSELLHDNWFNLVIIFVLSFAIFILKKRTQNDYFDNIIKYADILGKTPQPKYQIDYLNNIKKKLIWEKVCFYQAGNIDKESIAISLVNADAHNLIELTQLDLLTHYFKITQNRITPLKPYLIKEVVFSGIAFIVALIMLLSNVITAVSSPWIINVIIAILTSFIIIIALFRFAIEPIKRLKTYFSILKDKNFLQRANNELAKITKEKNRLNTDILEETTEQKK
;
A
#
# COMPACT_ATOMS: atom_id res chain seq x y z
N MET A 1 -45.62 8.32 12.38
CA MET A 1 -44.57 7.33 12.60
C MET A 1 -43.94 7.62 13.94
N GLU A 2 -44.03 6.67 14.87
CA GLU A 2 -43.45 6.81 16.20
C GLU A 2 -41.91 6.74 16.13
N LEU A 3 -41.23 7.31 17.14
CA LEU A 3 -39.76 7.27 17.21
C LEU A 3 -39.23 5.84 17.28
N SER A 4 -39.96 4.94 17.97
CA SER A 4 -39.68 3.51 18.06
C SER A 4 -39.69 2.84 16.69
N GLU A 5 -40.72 3.11 15.87
CA GLU A 5 -40.85 2.61 14.50
C GLU A 5 -39.74 3.18 13.61
N LEU A 6 -39.39 4.46 13.76
CA LEU A 6 -38.29 5.09 13.00
C LEU A 6 -36.93 4.47 13.28
N LEU A 7 -36.65 4.20 14.54
CA LEU A 7 -35.43 3.50 14.94
C LEU A 7 -35.48 2.05 14.45
N HIS A 8 -36.62 1.37 14.54
CA HIS A 8 -36.75 -0.01 14.07
C HIS A 8 -36.59 -0.14 12.55
N ASP A 9 -37.10 0.80 11.76
CA ASP A 9 -37.01 0.75 10.31
C ASP A 9 -35.61 1.13 9.80
N ASN A 10 -34.87 1.97 10.53
CA ASN A 10 -33.63 2.58 10.05
C ASN A 10 -32.39 2.25 10.87
N TRP A 11 -32.46 1.44 11.93
CA TRP A 11 -31.32 1.19 12.84
C TRP A 11 -30.06 0.78 12.07
N PHE A 12 -30.19 -0.07 11.06
CA PHE A 12 -29.06 -0.55 10.27
C PHE A 12 -28.40 0.58 9.47
N ASN A 13 -29.20 1.44 8.85
CA ASN A 13 -28.72 2.63 8.14
C ASN A 13 -28.03 3.62 9.10
N LEU A 14 -28.61 3.84 10.28
CA LEU A 14 -28.03 4.72 11.30
C LEU A 14 -26.68 4.18 11.80
N VAL A 15 -26.56 2.87 12.02
CA VAL A 15 -25.30 2.22 12.38
C VAL A 15 -24.27 2.38 11.26
N ILE A 16 -24.66 2.16 10.00
CA ILE A 16 -23.77 2.34 8.83
C ILE A 16 -23.26 3.78 8.75
N ILE A 17 -24.15 4.77 8.88
CA ILE A 17 -23.80 6.19 8.87
C ILE A 17 -22.77 6.47 9.95
N PHE A 18 -23.00 5.99 11.17
CA PHE A 18 -22.11 6.22 12.30
C PHE A 18 -20.72 5.59 12.07
N VAL A 19 -20.67 4.31 11.70
CA VAL A 19 -19.42 3.56 11.49
C VAL A 19 -18.61 4.15 10.33
N LEU A 20 -19.24 4.44 9.19
CA LEU A 20 -18.54 4.99 8.03
C LEU A 20 -18.05 6.41 8.28
N SER A 21 -18.84 7.24 8.97
CA SER A 21 -18.41 8.59 9.37
C SER A 21 -17.20 8.55 10.29
N PHE A 22 -17.19 7.62 11.25
CA PHE A 22 -16.07 7.42 12.15
C PHE A 22 -14.81 6.91 11.42
N ALA A 23 -14.95 5.96 10.50
CA ALA A 23 -13.85 5.46 9.68
C ALA A 23 -13.23 6.59 8.81
N ILE A 24 -14.07 7.42 8.19
CA ILE A 24 -13.62 8.59 7.42
C ILE A 24 -12.85 9.58 8.30
N PHE A 25 -13.32 9.83 9.53
CA PHE A 25 -12.67 10.71 10.49
C PHE A 25 -11.26 10.22 10.88
N ILE A 26 -11.12 8.92 11.18
CA ILE A 26 -9.82 8.32 11.51
C ILE A 26 -8.86 8.40 10.31
N LEU A 27 -9.34 8.07 9.10
CA LEU A 27 -8.52 8.11 7.89
C LEU A 27 -8.00 9.54 7.60
N LYS A 28 -8.80 10.57 7.84
CA LYS A 28 -8.39 11.98 7.67
C LYS A 28 -7.28 12.40 8.63
N LYS A 29 -7.25 11.87 9.85
CA LYS A 29 -6.26 12.23 10.88
C LYS A 29 -4.86 11.65 10.60
N ARG A 30 -4.76 10.54 9.87
CA ARG A 30 -3.49 9.81 9.68
C ARG A 30 -2.57 10.40 8.61
N THR A 31 -3.04 11.32 7.78
CA THR A 31 -2.32 11.77 6.58
C THR A 31 -1.34 12.91 6.76
N GLN A 32 -1.24 13.59 7.92
CA GLN A 32 -0.75 14.96 7.88
C GLN A 32 0.64 15.36 8.39
N ASN A 33 1.39 14.72 9.31
CA ASN A 33 2.66 15.37 9.71
C ASN A 33 3.81 14.56 10.37
N ASP A 34 3.67 13.29 10.76
CA ASP A 34 4.69 12.71 11.66
C ASP A 34 5.91 12.03 10.99
N TYR A 35 5.91 11.88 9.65
CA TYR A 35 6.94 11.08 8.96
C TYR A 35 8.13 11.89 8.41
N PHE A 36 7.98 13.20 8.19
CA PHE A 36 8.98 14.02 7.50
C PHE A 36 10.18 14.39 8.40
N ASP A 37 9.94 14.68 9.68
CA ASP A 37 10.99 15.10 10.63
C ASP A 37 11.99 14.00 10.98
N ASN A 38 11.55 12.74 10.96
CA ASN A 38 12.43 11.60 11.23
C ASN A 38 13.45 11.36 10.10
N ILE A 39 13.12 11.74 8.87
CA ILE A 39 13.94 11.49 7.68
C ILE A 39 15.17 12.41 7.63
N ILE A 40 15.00 13.71 7.91
CA ILE A 40 16.10 14.69 7.90
C ILE A 40 17.14 14.33 8.95
N LYS A 41 16.67 13.93 10.14
CA LYS A 41 17.53 13.50 11.24
C LYS A 41 18.33 12.24 10.89
N TYR A 42 17.74 11.27 10.20
CA TYR A 42 18.41 10.04 9.80
C TYR A 42 19.39 10.21 8.64
N ALA A 43 19.04 11.00 7.62
CA ALA A 43 19.94 11.30 6.50
C ALA A 43 21.21 12.03 6.97
N ASP A 44 21.09 12.90 7.98
CA ASP A 44 22.22 13.59 8.60
C ASP A 44 23.11 12.64 9.43
N ILE A 45 22.53 11.66 10.13
CA ILE A 45 23.28 10.64 10.90
C ILE A 45 24.05 9.69 9.97
N LEU A 46 23.44 9.27 8.86
CA LEU A 46 24.04 8.32 7.91
C LEU A 46 25.12 8.93 7.02
N GLY A 47 25.05 10.23 6.72
CA GLY A 47 26.14 10.94 6.05
C GLY A 47 27.44 10.99 6.87
N LYS A 48 27.37 10.70 8.18
CA LYS A 48 28.48 10.79 9.13
C LYS A 48 29.15 9.44 9.43
N THR A 49 28.66 8.32 8.88
CA THR A 49 29.24 6.98 9.07
C THR A 49 29.72 6.37 7.75
N PRO A 50 30.87 5.68 7.70
CA PRO A 50 31.31 4.97 6.50
C PRO A 50 30.34 3.82 6.20
N GLN A 51 29.74 3.84 5.01
CA GLN A 51 28.78 2.83 4.57
C GLN A 51 29.26 2.12 3.29
N PRO A 52 28.79 0.89 3.01
CA PRO A 52 29.08 0.20 1.76
C PRO A 52 28.60 0.99 0.54
N LYS A 53 29.28 0.81 -0.60
CA LYS A 53 29.05 1.59 -1.82
C LYS A 53 27.62 1.51 -2.35
N TYR A 54 26.95 0.36 -2.26
CA TYR A 54 25.55 0.21 -2.68
C TYR A 54 24.57 1.06 -1.85
N GLN A 55 24.87 1.26 -0.56
CA GLN A 55 24.06 2.13 0.29
C GLN A 55 24.30 3.60 -0.02
N ILE A 56 25.55 3.97 -0.35
CA ILE A 56 25.89 5.32 -0.82
C ILE A 56 25.20 5.62 -2.15
N ASP A 57 25.23 4.68 -3.10
CA ASP A 57 24.59 4.82 -4.41
C ASP A 57 23.06 4.87 -4.27
N TYR A 58 22.48 4.08 -3.36
CA TYR A 58 21.08 4.16 -2.98
C TYR A 58 20.72 5.53 -2.39
N LEU A 59 21.46 6.02 -1.39
CA LEU A 59 21.26 7.33 -0.77
C LEU A 59 21.40 8.48 -1.78
N ASN A 60 22.36 8.38 -2.69
CA ASN A 60 22.57 9.38 -3.74
C ASN A 60 21.44 9.36 -4.77
N ASN A 61 20.95 8.18 -5.16
CA ASN A 61 19.80 8.06 -6.06
C ASN A 61 18.51 8.56 -5.40
N ILE A 62 18.34 8.36 -4.09
CA ILE A 62 17.21 8.91 -3.32
C ILE A 62 17.33 10.44 -3.19
N LYS A 63 18.53 10.98 -2.89
CA LYS A 63 18.78 12.43 -2.90
C LYS A 63 18.49 13.06 -4.26
N LYS A 64 18.88 12.39 -5.35
CA LYS A 64 18.67 12.86 -6.73
C LYS A 64 17.21 12.79 -7.18
N LYS A 65 16.38 11.93 -6.56
CA LYS A 65 14.96 11.74 -6.88
C LYS A 65 13.97 12.55 -6.02
N LEU A 66 14.41 13.21 -4.94
CA LEU A 66 13.65 14.13 -4.07
C LEU A 66 12.10 14.13 -4.21
N ILE A 67 11.46 13.04 -3.75
CA ILE A 67 10.19 13.09 -3.00
C ILE A 67 10.38 12.13 -1.81
N TRP A 68 11.03 12.66 -0.78
CA TRP A 68 11.26 12.00 0.49
C TRP A 68 10.02 12.12 1.38
N GLU A 69 9.01 11.28 1.16
CA GLU A 69 7.99 11.06 2.20
C GLU A 69 8.04 9.69 2.86
N LYS A 70 8.72 8.67 2.29
CA LYS A 70 8.73 7.32 2.88
C LYS A 70 9.97 6.48 2.58
N VAL A 71 11.17 7.05 2.59
CA VAL A 71 12.37 6.21 2.74
C VAL A 71 12.66 6.07 4.23
N CYS A 72 11.78 5.36 4.91
CA CYS A 72 12.28 4.49 5.97
C CYS A 72 13.19 3.49 5.26
N PHE A 73 14.38 3.25 5.80
CA PHE A 73 15.03 1.96 5.60
C PHE A 73 13.93 0.93 5.76
N TYR A 74 13.66 0.16 4.70
CA TYR A 74 12.63 -0.87 4.76
C TYR A 74 13.18 -2.03 5.58
N GLN A 75 13.36 -1.79 6.89
CA GLN A 75 13.52 -2.82 7.88
C GLN A 75 12.12 -3.40 8.14
N ALA A 76 11.42 -3.85 7.09
CA ALA A 76 10.46 -4.90 7.34
C ALA A 76 11.28 -6.01 7.98
N GLY A 77 10.78 -6.63 9.04
CA GLY A 77 11.33 -7.90 9.52
C GLY A 77 11.29 -9.03 8.47
N ASN A 78 11.21 -8.71 7.17
CA ASN A 78 11.16 -9.57 6.02
C ASN A 78 12.11 -9.04 4.93
N ILE A 79 13.28 -9.70 4.85
CA ILE A 79 14.38 -9.47 3.91
C ILE A 79 13.92 -9.56 2.44
N ASP A 80 12.93 -10.41 2.13
CA ASP A 80 12.45 -10.60 0.77
C ASP A 80 11.69 -9.38 0.27
N LYS A 81 10.88 -8.77 1.14
CA LYS A 81 10.14 -7.55 0.78
C LYS A 81 11.07 -6.36 0.54
N GLU A 82 12.11 -6.23 1.35
CA GLU A 82 13.16 -5.22 1.14
C GLU A 82 13.85 -5.42 -0.22
N SER A 83 14.26 -6.66 -0.50
CA SER A 83 14.90 -7.02 -1.76
C SER A 83 14.00 -6.76 -2.97
N ILE A 84 12.69 -7.03 -2.85
CA ILE A 84 11.68 -6.68 -3.86
C ILE A 84 11.60 -5.16 -4.02
N ALA A 85 11.45 -4.39 -2.95
CA ALA A 85 11.31 -2.93 -3.01
C ALA A 85 12.47 -2.28 -3.75
N ILE A 86 13.70 -2.62 -3.36
CA ILE A 86 14.93 -2.09 -3.97
C ILE A 86 14.99 -2.47 -5.46
N SER A 87 14.72 -3.74 -5.77
CA SER A 87 14.77 -4.25 -7.14
C SER A 87 13.74 -3.58 -8.05
N LEU A 88 12.52 -3.32 -7.55
CA LEU A 88 11.46 -2.65 -8.31
C LEU A 88 11.82 -1.19 -8.59
N VAL A 89 12.32 -0.45 -7.60
CA VAL A 89 12.70 0.96 -7.76
C VAL A 89 13.88 1.13 -8.70
N ASN A 90 14.89 0.26 -8.61
CA ASN A 90 16.06 0.31 -9.50
C ASN A 90 15.72 -0.09 -10.94
N ALA A 91 14.72 -0.96 -11.14
CA ALA A 91 14.26 -1.36 -12.46
C ALA A 91 13.33 -0.34 -13.15
N ASP A 92 12.84 0.64 -12.40
CA ASP A 92 11.86 1.63 -12.83
C ASP A 92 12.48 2.78 -13.64
N ALA A 93 12.85 2.46 -14.89
CA ALA A 93 13.44 3.41 -15.84
C ALA A 93 12.46 4.51 -16.28
N HIS A 94 11.15 4.29 -16.15
CA HIS A 94 10.10 5.19 -16.65
C HIS A 94 9.36 5.92 -15.52
N ASN A 95 9.85 5.82 -14.28
CA ASN A 95 9.22 6.42 -13.09
C ASN A 95 7.72 6.08 -12.97
N LEU A 96 7.37 4.81 -13.19
CA LEU A 96 6.01 4.29 -13.06
C LEU A 96 5.57 4.17 -11.60
N ILE A 97 6.52 3.99 -10.67
CA ILE A 97 6.25 3.66 -9.27
C ILE A 97 6.24 4.93 -8.42
N GLU A 98 5.08 5.27 -7.87
CA GLU A 98 4.97 6.25 -6.80
C GLU A 98 5.54 5.66 -5.49
N LEU A 99 6.59 6.28 -4.95
CA LEU A 99 7.28 5.80 -3.75
C LEU A 99 6.36 5.70 -2.52
N THR A 100 5.35 6.57 -2.42
CA THR A 100 4.35 6.57 -1.35
C THR A 100 3.55 5.25 -1.27
N GLN A 101 3.51 4.51 -2.38
CA GLN A 101 2.79 3.24 -2.54
C GLN A 101 3.71 2.02 -2.54
N LEU A 102 5.04 2.20 -2.51
CA LEU A 102 6.02 1.12 -2.72
C LEU A 102 5.85 -0.05 -1.73
N ASP A 103 5.71 0.24 -0.43
CA ASP A 103 5.52 -0.79 0.60
C ASP A 103 4.33 -1.70 0.28
N LEU A 104 3.17 -1.10 -0.01
CA LEU A 104 1.98 -1.85 -0.38
C LEU A 104 2.16 -2.56 -1.72
N LEU A 105 2.81 -1.93 -2.70
CA LEU A 105 3.10 -2.51 -4.01
C LEU A 105 3.99 -3.76 -3.91
N THR A 106 4.90 -3.86 -2.93
CA THR A 106 5.71 -5.08 -2.75
C THR A 106 4.87 -6.33 -2.50
N HIS A 107 3.67 -6.17 -1.91
CA HIS A 107 2.73 -7.26 -1.66
C HIS A 107 2.10 -7.83 -2.93
N TYR A 108 2.35 -7.24 -4.10
CA TYR A 108 1.92 -7.72 -5.40
C TYR A 108 2.94 -8.66 -6.04
N PHE A 109 4.09 -8.86 -5.39
CA PHE A 109 5.18 -9.69 -5.88
C PHE A 109 5.65 -10.66 -4.78
N LYS A 110 6.32 -11.72 -5.20
CA LYS A 110 7.02 -12.65 -4.29
C LYS A 110 8.35 -13.07 -4.89
N ILE A 111 9.30 -13.42 -4.05
CA ILE A 111 10.51 -14.11 -4.50
C ILE A 111 10.20 -15.61 -4.55
N THR A 112 10.44 -16.24 -5.69
CA THR A 112 10.37 -17.69 -5.85
C THR A 112 11.60 -18.12 -6.64
N GLN A 113 12.40 -19.03 -6.08
CA GLN A 113 13.66 -19.48 -6.69
C GLN A 113 14.59 -18.31 -7.07
N ASN A 114 14.81 -17.37 -6.14
CA ASN A 114 15.62 -16.15 -6.33
C ASN A 114 15.18 -15.27 -7.50
N ARG A 115 13.89 -15.31 -7.87
CA ARG A 115 13.31 -14.42 -8.87
C ARG A 115 12.06 -13.75 -8.34
N ILE A 116 11.93 -12.46 -8.60
CA ILE A 116 10.72 -11.68 -8.41
C ILE A 116 9.69 -12.16 -9.42
N THR A 117 8.58 -12.68 -8.89
CA THR A 117 7.44 -13.15 -9.67
C THR A 117 6.20 -12.36 -9.25
N PRO A 118 5.37 -11.90 -10.21
CA PRO A 118 4.14 -11.21 -9.89
C PRO A 118 3.11 -12.21 -9.32
N LEU A 119 2.37 -11.77 -8.32
CA LEU A 119 1.22 -12.50 -7.81
C LEU A 119 0.02 -12.26 -8.71
N LYS A 120 -0.81 -13.27 -8.91
CA LYS A 120 -2.06 -13.10 -9.65
C LYS A 120 -2.98 -12.12 -8.88
N PRO A 121 -3.79 -11.27 -9.55
CA PRO A 121 -4.63 -10.27 -8.89
C PRO A 121 -5.51 -10.81 -7.76
N TYR A 122 -6.06 -12.01 -7.91
CA TYR A 122 -6.92 -12.66 -6.90
C TYR A 122 -6.16 -13.23 -5.68
N LEU A 123 -4.82 -13.24 -5.71
CA LEU A 123 -3.98 -13.61 -4.56
C LEU A 123 -3.55 -12.39 -3.74
N ILE A 124 -3.82 -11.18 -4.24
CA ILE A 124 -3.44 -9.94 -3.58
C ILE A 124 -4.56 -9.57 -2.61
N LYS A 125 -4.27 -9.70 -1.31
CA LYS A 125 -5.25 -9.52 -0.22
C LYS A 125 -6.03 -8.22 -0.36
N GLU A 126 -5.34 -7.13 -0.68
CA GLU A 126 -5.95 -5.81 -0.85
C GLU A 126 -7.02 -5.79 -1.96
N VAL A 127 -6.74 -6.44 -3.10
CA VAL A 127 -7.68 -6.54 -4.23
C VAL A 127 -8.89 -7.38 -3.83
N VAL A 128 -8.67 -8.49 -3.13
CA VAL A 128 -9.75 -9.36 -2.64
C VAL A 128 -10.66 -8.62 -1.65
N PHE A 129 -10.07 -7.94 -0.65
CA PHE A 129 -10.83 -7.14 0.32
C PHE A 129 -11.60 -6.00 -0.35
N SER A 130 -10.99 -5.33 -1.33
CA SER A 130 -11.67 -4.29 -2.11
C SER A 130 -12.85 -4.84 -2.91
N GLY A 131 -12.71 -6.04 -3.50
CA GLY A 131 -13.79 -6.73 -4.20
C GLY A 131 -14.96 -7.10 -3.25
N ILE A 132 -14.65 -7.66 -2.08
CA ILE A 132 -15.67 -8.00 -1.07
C ILE A 132 -16.40 -6.74 -0.59
N ALA A 133 -15.66 -5.69 -0.25
CA ALA A 133 -16.24 -4.41 0.19
C ALA A 133 -17.16 -3.81 -0.87
N PHE A 134 -16.77 -3.90 -2.15
CA PHE A 134 -17.59 -3.45 -3.27
C PHE A 134 -18.91 -4.22 -3.39
N ILE A 135 -18.88 -5.56 -3.28
CA ILE A 135 -20.09 -6.39 -3.33
C ILE A 135 -21.04 -6.04 -2.17
N VAL A 136 -20.51 -5.94 -0.94
CA VAL A 136 -21.31 -5.58 0.23
C VAL A 136 -21.95 -4.20 0.05
N ALA A 137 -21.19 -3.22 -0.42
CA ALA A 137 -21.71 -1.88 -0.65
C ALA A 137 -22.77 -1.86 -1.77
N LEU A 138 -22.63 -2.66 -2.83
CA LEU A 138 -23.64 -2.80 -3.88
C LEU A 138 -24.97 -3.33 -3.32
N ILE A 139 -24.92 -4.36 -2.47
CA ILE A 139 -26.11 -4.91 -1.80
C ILE A 139 -26.78 -3.83 -0.95
N MET A 140 -26.00 -3.08 -0.16
CA MET A 140 -26.53 -1.99 0.68
C MET A 140 -27.13 -0.84 -0.15
N LEU A 141 -26.51 -0.50 -1.29
CA LEU A 141 -27.05 0.52 -2.20
C LEU A 141 -28.38 0.07 -2.81
N LEU A 142 -28.46 -1.17 -3.29
CA LEU A 142 -29.71 -1.73 -3.81
C LEU A 142 -30.83 -1.71 -2.75
N SER A 143 -30.53 -2.10 -1.52
CA SER A 143 -31.48 -2.05 -0.40
C SER A 143 -31.99 -0.63 -0.14
N ASN A 144 -31.10 0.37 -0.17
CA ASN A 144 -31.47 1.77 0.03
C ASN A 144 -32.26 2.35 -1.15
N VAL A 145 -31.96 1.93 -2.39
CA VAL A 145 -32.75 2.31 -3.57
C VAL A 145 -34.17 1.76 -3.47
N ILE A 146 -34.33 0.48 -3.08
CA ILE A 146 -35.65 -0.12 -2.87
C ILE A 146 -36.42 0.64 -1.80
N THR A 147 -35.76 0.99 -0.68
CA THR A 147 -36.36 1.77 0.42
C THR A 147 -36.79 3.16 -0.05
N ALA A 148 -35.96 3.84 -0.85
CA ALA A 148 -36.26 5.17 -1.36
C ALA A 148 -37.47 5.19 -2.32
N VAL A 149 -37.67 4.12 -3.10
CA VAL A 149 -38.78 4.01 -4.06
C VAL A 149 -40.06 3.50 -3.41
N SER A 150 -39.95 2.62 -2.42
CA SER A 150 -41.09 1.85 -1.89
C SER A 150 -41.61 2.37 -0.55
N SER A 151 -40.84 3.21 0.15
CA SER A 151 -41.25 3.69 1.47
C SER A 151 -42.42 4.66 1.38
N PRO A 152 -43.51 4.43 2.13
CA PRO A 152 -44.62 5.38 2.22
C PRO A 152 -44.24 6.62 3.07
N TRP A 153 -43.18 6.52 3.89
CA TRP A 153 -42.73 7.59 4.77
C TRP A 153 -41.55 8.35 4.18
N ILE A 154 -41.69 9.67 4.06
CA ILE A 154 -40.66 10.57 3.49
C ILE A 154 -39.36 10.56 4.29
N ILE A 155 -39.43 10.36 5.61
CA ILE A 155 -38.25 10.35 6.48
C ILE A 155 -37.33 9.16 6.15
N ASN A 156 -37.90 7.97 5.92
CA ASN A 156 -37.13 6.78 5.50
C ASN A 156 -36.48 6.98 4.13
N VAL A 157 -37.15 7.67 3.20
CA VAL A 157 -36.58 8.03 1.89
C VAL A 157 -35.35 8.94 2.06
N ILE A 158 -35.45 9.97 2.91
CA ILE A 158 -34.34 10.88 3.20
C ILE A 158 -33.15 10.11 3.80
N ILE A 159 -33.40 9.24 4.78
CA ILE A 159 -32.36 8.43 5.43
C ILE A 159 -31.69 7.50 4.41
N ALA A 160 -32.46 6.82 3.55
CA ALA A 160 -31.93 5.92 2.52
C ALA A 160 -31.04 6.65 1.49
N ILE A 161 -31.47 7.85 1.05
CA ILE A 161 -30.67 8.70 0.15
C ILE A 161 -29.36 9.13 0.81
N LEU A 162 -29.43 9.64 2.05
CA LEU A 162 -28.24 10.06 2.81
C LEU A 162 -27.26 8.90 3.01
N THR A 163 -27.77 7.73 3.38
CA THR A 163 -26.96 6.52 3.57
C THR A 163 -26.28 6.12 2.27
N SER A 164 -26.99 6.19 1.14
CA SER A 164 -26.43 5.89 -0.18
C SER A 164 -25.27 6.83 -0.54
N PHE A 165 -25.41 8.14 -0.30
CA PHE A 165 -24.33 9.10 -0.51
C PHE A 165 -23.10 8.78 0.35
N ILE A 166 -23.30 8.44 1.62
CA ILE A 166 -22.20 8.11 2.53
C ILE A 166 -21.48 6.83 2.08
N ILE A 167 -22.21 5.79 1.68
CA ILE A 167 -21.64 4.55 1.14
C ILE A 167 -20.81 4.85 -0.12
N ILE A 168 -21.33 5.65 -1.05
CA ILE A 168 -20.61 6.02 -2.28
C ILE A 168 -19.32 6.77 -1.95
N ILE A 169 -19.36 7.78 -1.08
CA ILE A 169 -18.19 8.55 -0.69
C ILE A 169 -17.14 7.65 -0.01
N ALA A 170 -17.58 6.76 0.89
CA ALA A 170 -16.70 5.82 1.57
C ALA A 170 -16.04 4.85 0.58
N LEU A 171 -16.82 4.30 -0.37
CA LEU A 171 -16.31 3.44 -1.44
C LEU A 171 -15.25 4.15 -2.28
N PHE A 172 -15.51 5.39 -2.72
CA PHE A 172 -14.52 6.15 -3.49
C PHE A 172 -13.24 6.35 -2.70
N ARG A 173 -13.33 6.80 -1.44
CA ARG A 173 -12.13 7.01 -0.60
C ARG A 173 -11.35 5.73 -0.35
N PHE A 174 -12.05 4.60 -0.16
CA PHE A 174 -11.41 3.32 0.10
C PHE A 174 -10.78 2.72 -1.17
N ALA A 175 -11.44 2.82 -2.32
CA ALA A 175 -11.05 2.14 -3.55
C ALA A 175 -10.00 2.88 -4.39
N ILE A 176 -9.90 4.21 -4.29
CA ILE A 176 -8.98 5.00 -5.14
C ILE A 176 -7.52 4.52 -5.03
N GLU A 177 -7.00 4.36 -3.81
CA GLU A 177 -5.60 3.98 -3.59
C GLU A 177 -5.29 2.54 -4.04
N PRO A 178 -6.11 1.51 -3.72
CA PRO A 178 -5.97 0.17 -4.29
C PRO A 178 -6.01 0.15 -5.82
N ILE A 179 -6.91 0.94 -6.44
CA ILE A 179 -7.04 1.02 -7.90
C ILE A 179 -5.78 1.62 -8.53
N LYS A 180 -5.24 2.70 -7.95
CA LYS A 180 -3.97 3.30 -8.42
C LYS A 180 -2.84 2.27 -8.36
N ARG A 181 -2.68 1.57 -7.23
CA ARG A 181 -1.67 0.50 -7.08
C ARG A 181 -1.83 -0.60 -8.10
N LEU A 182 -3.06 -1.06 -8.30
CA LEU A 182 -3.36 -2.11 -9.28
C LEU A 182 -3.04 -1.65 -10.71
N LYS A 183 -3.31 -0.39 -11.05
CA LYS A 183 -2.93 0.22 -12.33
C LYS A 183 -1.41 0.29 -12.50
N THR A 184 -0.67 0.67 -11.46
CA THR A 184 0.80 0.66 -11.45
C THR A 184 1.33 -0.76 -11.67
N TYR A 185 0.78 -1.73 -10.94
CA TYR A 185 1.10 -3.15 -11.11
C TYR A 185 0.86 -3.62 -12.55
N PHE A 186 -0.28 -3.30 -13.17
CA PHE A 186 -0.52 -3.66 -14.58
C PHE A 186 0.42 -2.94 -15.55
N SER A 187 0.79 -1.69 -15.26
CA SER A 187 1.78 -0.95 -16.06
C SER A 187 3.16 -1.62 -16.01
N ILE A 188 3.58 -2.09 -14.82
CA ILE A 188 4.80 -2.88 -14.63
C ILE A 188 4.75 -4.16 -15.47
N LEU A 189 3.63 -4.89 -15.42
CA LEU A 189 3.47 -6.14 -16.19
C LEU A 189 3.45 -5.93 -17.70
N LYS A 190 2.99 -4.75 -18.16
CA LYS A 190 2.96 -4.40 -19.58
C LYS A 190 4.37 -4.19 -20.14
N ASP A 191 5.29 -3.69 -19.33
CA ASP A 191 6.71 -3.62 -19.69
C ASP A 191 7.35 -5.01 -19.59
N LYS A 192 7.42 -5.69 -20.75
CA LYS A 192 7.97 -7.04 -20.89
C LYS A 192 9.38 -7.20 -20.30
N ASN A 193 10.17 -6.13 -20.27
CA ASN A 193 11.55 -6.16 -19.78
C ASN A 193 11.67 -5.70 -18.32
N PHE A 194 10.60 -5.16 -17.72
CA PHE A 194 10.65 -4.66 -16.35
C PHE A 194 11.05 -5.75 -15.36
N LEU A 195 10.36 -6.90 -15.41
CA LEU A 195 10.67 -8.02 -14.52
C LEU A 195 12.08 -8.56 -14.74
N GLN A 196 12.59 -8.52 -15.97
CA GLN A 196 13.97 -8.92 -16.25
C GLN A 196 14.96 -7.95 -15.58
N ARG A 197 14.76 -6.64 -15.71
CA ARG A 197 15.59 -5.63 -15.04
C ARG A 197 15.52 -5.77 -13.52
N ALA A 198 14.33 -5.95 -12.96
CA ALA A 198 14.14 -6.15 -11.52
C ALA A 198 14.85 -7.41 -11.02
N ASN A 199 14.81 -8.51 -11.78
CA ASN A 199 15.53 -9.73 -11.43
C ASN A 199 17.06 -9.58 -11.54
N ASN A 200 17.57 -8.77 -12.47
CA ASN A 200 18.99 -8.46 -12.55
C ASN A 200 19.45 -7.65 -11.32
N GLU A 201 18.63 -6.71 -10.85
CA GLU A 201 18.87 -5.98 -9.61
C GLU A 201 18.85 -6.92 -8.38
N LEU A 202 17.86 -7.83 -8.31
CA LEU A 202 17.81 -8.85 -7.25
C LEU A 202 19.07 -9.73 -7.23
N ALA A 203 19.57 -10.12 -8.41
CA ALA A 203 20.78 -10.93 -8.52
C ALA A 203 22.03 -10.17 -8.02
N LYS A 204 22.13 -8.87 -8.28
CA LYS A 204 23.21 -8.01 -7.74
C LYS A 204 23.14 -7.96 -6.21
N ILE A 205 21.96 -7.71 -5.66
CA ILE A 205 21.72 -7.67 -4.20
C ILE A 205 22.12 -9.01 -3.56
N THR A 206 21.70 -10.12 -4.15
CA THR A 206 22.02 -11.47 -3.65
C THR A 206 23.51 -11.75 -3.68
N LYS A 207 24.20 -11.37 -4.77
CA LYS A 207 25.65 -11.55 -4.92
C LYS A 207 26.44 -10.73 -3.90
N GLU A 208 26.02 -9.48 -3.68
CA GLU A 208 26.67 -8.57 -2.73
C GLU A 208 26.46 -9.04 -1.29
N LYS A 209 25.24 -9.46 -0.94
CA LYS A 209 24.94 -10.03 0.38
C LYS A 209 25.77 -11.29 0.67
N ASN A 210 25.92 -12.16 -0.33
CA ASN A 210 26.73 -13.37 -0.18
C ASN A 210 28.22 -13.04 0.00
N ARG A 211 28.75 -12.03 -0.69
CA ARG A 211 30.14 -11.58 -0.52
C ARG A 211 30.39 -11.05 0.89
N LEU A 212 29.54 -10.14 1.37
CA LEU A 212 29.62 -9.62 2.73
C LEU A 212 29.60 -10.73 3.79
N ASN A 213 28.76 -11.75 3.61
CA ASN A 213 28.74 -12.90 4.52
C ASN A 213 30.03 -13.71 4.49
N THR A 214 30.64 -13.90 3.31
CA THR A 214 31.93 -14.60 3.17
C THR A 214 33.07 -13.79 3.78
N ASP A 215 33.13 -12.48 3.51
CA ASP A 215 34.17 -11.59 4.02
C ASP A 215 34.14 -11.52 5.57
N ILE A 216 32.94 -11.45 6.16
CA ILE A 216 32.75 -11.52 7.62
C ILE A 216 33.20 -12.88 8.17
N LEU A 217 32.89 -13.98 7.46
CA LEU A 217 33.30 -15.32 7.87
C LEU A 217 34.82 -15.48 7.84
N GLU A 218 35.48 -14.93 6.82
CA GLU A 218 36.95 -14.94 6.68
C GLU A 218 37.62 -14.11 7.79
N GLU A 219 37.16 -12.89 8.07
CA GLU A 219 37.66 -12.07 9.20
C GLU A 219 37.48 -12.76 10.56
N THR A 220 36.37 -13.46 10.78
CA THR A 220 36.12 -14.19 12.04
C THR A 220 37.00 -15.43 12.17
N THR A 221 37.44 -16.00 11.05
CA THR A 221 38.28 -17.21 11.03
C THR A 221 39.77 -16.87 11.14
N GLU A 222 40.20 -15.72 10.60
CA GLU A 222 41.56 -15.20 10.79
C GLU A 222 41.82 -14.70 12.21
N GLN A 223 40.82 -14.13 12.90
CA GLN A 223 40.94 -13.73 14.31
C GLN A 223 41.04 -14.92 15.30
N LYS A 224 40.80 -16.16 14.85
CA LYS A 224 40.87 -17.38 15.67
C LYS A 224 42.13 -18.22 15.43
N LYS A 225 43.05 -17.76 14.57
CA LYS A 225 44.39 -18.34 14.40
C LYS A 225 45.43 -17.49 15.12
#